data_AF-A0A7J6C7H5-F1
#
_entry.id   AF-A0A7J6C7H5-F1
#
_cell.length_a   1.000
_cell.length_b   1.000
_cell.length_c   1.000
_cell.angle_alpha   90.00
_cell.angle_beta   90.00
_cell.angle_gamma   90.00
#
_symmetry.space_group_name_H-M   'P 1'
#
loop_
_entity.id
_entity.type
_entity.pdbx_description
1 polymer ?
#
loop_
_entity_poly.entity_id
_entity_poly.type
_entity_poly.pdbx_seq_one_letter_code
_entity_poly.pdbx_strand_id
1 'polypeptide(L)'
;MEGQLTVYNYRGGPCYRCLYPTPPPPETITNCSDGGVLGVVPGIMGCLQALEVLKIASGQGSSFEKQLLMFDGQEGRFRSIRLRPKQAECAVCGETPTVTELQDYEQFCGSAATDKCRRLNLLTKEQRVSVQEYKAILDSSTPHLLLDVRPKVEVDICHLPISINIPLSSLENKKAEHLTLLKDTVSDLKQQMNIKSQVPVFVVCKLGNDSQKAVQLLEKMSGQEIELITVKDVTGGLMAWANKIDPSFPQY
;
A
#
# COMPACT_ATOMS: atom_id res chain seq x y z
N MET A 1 -0.99 -6.79 19.16
CA MET A 1 0.48 -6.88 18.99
C MET A 1 0.88 -8.33 19.18
N GLU A 2 0.78 -9.14 18.13
CA GLU A 2 0.95 -10.60 18.25
C GLU A 2 2.05 -11.11 17.32
N GLY A 3 2.75 -12.15 17.75
CA GLY A 3 3.76 -12.86 16.97
C GLY A 3 3.56 -14.36 17.04
N GLN A 4 3.90 -15.08 15.97
CA GLN A 4 3.74 -16.53 15.90
C GLN A 4 4.99 -17.20 15.31
N LEU A 5 5.34 -18.38 15.83
CA LEU A 5 6.48 -19.16 15.35
C LEU A 5 6.20 -20.66 15.46
N THR A 6 6.56 -21.39 14.42
CA THR A 6 6.56 -22.85 14.41
C THR A 6 7.57 -23.37 13.38
N VAL A 7 8.05 -24.60 13.57
CA VAL A 7 8.93 -25.28 12.63
C VAL A 7 8.14 -26.36 11.89
N TYR A 8 7.96 -26.13 10.58
CA TYR A 8 7.24 -27.04 9.69
C TYR A 8 8.16 -28.08 9.04
N ASN A 9 7.56 -29.20 8.63
CA ASN A 9 8.21 -30.27 7.86
C ASN A 9 9.53 -30.81 8.47
N TYR A 10 9.72 -30.63 9.78
CA TYR A 10 10.90 -31.13 10.46
C TYR A 10 10.68 -32.58 10.91
N ARG A 11 11.59 -33.49 10.51
CA ARG A 11 11.56 -34.93 10.82
C ARG A 11 10.18 -35.60 10.61
N GLY A 12 9.52 -35.29 9.49
CA GLY A 12 8.19 -35.84 9.17
C GLY A 12 7.02 -35.12 9.86
N GLY A 13 7.26 -33.92 10.41
CA GLY A 13 6.22 -33.03 10.93
C GLY A 13 5.25 -32.49 9.85
N PRO A 14 4.15 -31.83 10.26
CA PRO A 14 3.19 -31.24 9.34
C PRO A 14 3.85 -30.11 8.52
N CYS A 15 3.40 -29.93 7.28
CA CYS A 15 3.67 -28.71 6.51
C CYS A 15 2.63 -27.62 6.86
N TYR A 16 2.81 -26.39 6.37
CA TYR A 16 1.84 -25.30 6.57
C TYR A 16 0.43 -25.67 6.09
N ARG A 17 0.33 -26.33 4.92
CA ARG A 17 -0.94 -26.76 4.31
C ARG A 17 -1.65 -27.87 5.09
N CYS A 18 -0.95 -28.63 5.94
CA CYS A 18 -1.60 -29.58 6.86
C CYS A 18 -2.48 -28.87 7.90
N LEU A 19 -2.16 -27.61 8.25
CA LEU A 19 -2.93 -26.81 9.19
C LEU A 19 -3.91 -25.88 8.49
N TYR A 20 -3.46 -25.27 7.39
CA TYR A 20 -4.20 -24.28 6.61
C TYR A 20 -4.38 -24.77 5.16
N PRO A 21 -5.30 -25.73 4.93
CA PRO A 21 -5.46 -26.38 3.63
C PRO A 21 -5.95 -25.41 2.55
N THR A 22 -6.80 -24.45 2.91
CA THR A 22 -7.35 -23.48 1.97
C THR A 22 -6.77 -22.10 2.27
N PRO A 23 -6.23 -21.37 1.28
CA PRO A 23 -5.83 -19.98 1.48
C PRO A 23 -7.05 -19.12 1.87
N PRO A 24 -6.88 -18.08 2.71
CA PRO A 24 -7.95 -17.15 3.00
C PRO A 24 -8.35 -16.35 1.74
N PRO A 25 -9.60 -15.84 1.66
CA PRO A 25 -10.03 -15.00 0.54
C PRO A 25 -9.14 -13.76 0.38
N PRO A 26 -8.79 -13.33 -0.85
CA PRO A 26 -7.91 -12.19 -1.07
C PRO A 26 -8.37 -10.89 -0.39
N GLU A 27 -9.68 -10.65 -0.28
CA GLU A 27 -10.20 -9.42 0.35
C GLU A 27 -9.97 -9.36 1.88
N THR A 28 -9.60 -10.49 2.49
CA THR A 28 -9.38 -10.59 3.95
C THR A 28 -7.91 -10.44 4.36
N ILE A 29 -7.02 -10.19 3.40
CA ILE A 29 -5.58 -10.11 3.63
C ILE A 29 -5.18 -8.64 3.71
N THR A 30 -4.80 -8.18 4.90
CA THR A 30 -4.19 -6.86 5.09
C THR A 30 -2.68 -6.96 4.95
N ASN A 31 -2.05 -6.00 4.26
CA ASN A 31 -0.59 -5.92 4.22
C ASN A 31 -0.06 -5.18 5.46
N CYS A 32 1.22 -5.38 5.80
CA CYS A 32 1.84 -4.80 6.99
C CYS A 32 1.88 -3.25 6.96
N SER A 33 1.90 -2.66 5.76
CA SER A 33 1.89 -1.20 5.56
C SER A 33 0.52 -0.59 5.87
N ASP A 34 -0.56 -1.29 5.53
CA ASP A 34 -1.94 -0.82 5.71
C ASP A 34 -2.45 -1.16 7.12
N GLY A 35 -2.06 -2.31 7.68
CA GLY A 35 -2.46 -2.75 9.02
C GLY A 35 -1.64 -2.16 10.17
N GLY A 36 -0.43 -1.67 9.87
CA GLY A 36 0.53 -1.17 10.87
C GLY A 36 1.14 -2.29 11.73
N VAL A 37 2.47 -2.38 11.75
CA VAL A 37 3.20 -3.39 12.55
C VAL A 37 4.18 -2.70 13.49
N LEU A 38 4.10 -3.03 14.79
CA LEU A 38 5.09 -2.59 15.76
C LEU A 38 6.37 -3.41 15.58
N GLY A 39 7.40 -2.81 14.95
CA GLY A 39 8.62 -3.50 14.51
C GLY A 39 9.39 -4.29 15.58
N VAL A 40 9.18 -3.99 16.86
CA VAL A 40 9.76 -4.76 17.97
C VAL A 40 9.22 -6.20 18.00
N VAL A 41 7.95 -6.42 17.66
CA VAL A 41 7.33 -7.76 17.64
C VAL A 41 8.00 -8.68 16.61
N PRO A 42 8.11 -8.34 15.31
CA PRO A 42 8.87 -9.17 14.37
C PRO A 42 10.36 -9.25 14.72
N GLY A 43 10.94 -8.24 15.38
CA GLY A 43 12.30 -8.32 15.93
C GLY A 43 12.48 -9.45 16.95
N ILE A 44 11.57 -9.54 17.94
CA ILE A 44 11.55 -10.63 18.93
C ILE A 44 11.36 -11.99 18.24
N MET A 45 10.39 -12.08 17.32
CA MET A 45 10.12 -13.34 16.62
C MET A 45 11.30 -13.76 15.73
N GLY A 46 11.99 -12.80 15.09
CA GLY A 46 13.18 -13.04 14.28
C GLY A 46 14.35 -13.62 15.09
N CYS A 47 14.57 -13.12 16.31
CA CYS A 47 15.57 -13.69 17.22
C CYS A 47 15.24 -15.15 17.58
N LEU A 48 13.97 -15.46 17.85
CA LEU A 48 13.53 -16.83 18.14
C LEU A 48 13.68 -17.75 16.92
N GLN A 49 13.37 -17.25 15.72
CA GLN A 49 13.58 -17.99 14.46
C GLN A 49 15.06 -18.32 14.25
N ALA A 50 15.95 -17.33 14.43
CA ALA A 50 17.39 -17.54 14.30
C ALA A 50 17.90 -18.60 15.29
N LEU A 51 17.42 -18.59 16.53
CA LEU A 51 17.78 -19.60 17.53
C LEU A 51 17.34 -21.01 17.11
N GLU A 52 16.13 -21.19 16.59
CA GLU A 52 15.67 -22.50 16.09
C GLU A 52 16.53 -22.99 14.92
N VAL A 53 16.88 -22.10 13.99
CA VAL A 53 17.75 -22.43 12.86
C VAL A 53 19.11 -22.92 13.37
N LEU A 54 19.73 -22.22 14.32
CA LEU A 54 21.02 -22.62 14.89
C LEU A 54 20.95 -23.98 15.61
N LYS A 55 19.88 -24.23 16.37
CA LYS A 55 19.68 -25.52 17.04
C LYS A 55 19.51 -26.66 16.04
N ILE A 56 18.73 -26.45 14.99
CA ILE A 56 18.53 -27.45 13.93
C ILE A 56 19.85 -27.72 13.21
N ALA A 57 20.57 -26.66 12.81
CA ALA A 57 21.84 -26.77 12.08
C ALA A 57 22.94 -27.45 12.90
N SER A 58 22.97 -27.23 14.22
CA SER A 58 23.92 -27.89 15.14
C SER A 58 23.50 -29.30 15.57
N GLY A 59 22.37 -29.81 15.09
CA GLY A 59 21.87 -31.15 15.41
C GLY A 59 21.13 -31.28 16.74
N GLN A 60 20.96 -30.19 17.50
CA GLN A 60 20.21 -30.17 18.77
C GLN A 60 18.70 -30.37 18.57
N GLY A 61 18.20 -30.12 17.36
CA GLY A 61 16.79 -30.28 17.01
C GLY A 61 15.95 -29.03 17.23
N SER A 62 14.64 -29.13 17.01
CA SER A 62 13.71 -28.00 17.18
C SER A 62 12.93 -28.10 18.48
N SER A 63 12.66 -26.97 19.14
CA SER A 63 11.71 -26.91 20.25
C SER A 63 10.28 -26.66 19.77
N PHE A 64 10.12 -26.08 18.57
CA PHE A 64 8.82 -25.72 18.02
C PHE A 64 8.40 -26.62 16.86
N GLU A 65 8.91 -27.85 16.81
CA GLU A 65 8.31 -28.89 15.97
C GLU A 65 6.91 -29.26 16.53
N LYS A 66 5.89 -29.27 15.66
CA LYS A 66 4.49 -29.57 16.07
C LYS A 66 3.99 -28.69 17.22
N GLN A 67 4.57 -27.52 17.42
CA GLN A 67 4.13 -26.51 18.38
C GLN A 67 4.06 -25.14 17.70
N LEU A 68 2.98 -24.40 17.96
CA LEU A 68 2.82 -23.00 17.57
C LEU A 68 3.07 -22.16 18.81
N LEU A 69 4.22 -21.50 18.84
CA LEU A 69 4.51 -20.45 19.80
C LEU A 69 3.71 -19.21 19.40
N MET A 70 2.96 -18.67 20.35
CA MET A 70 2.28 -17.38 20.25
C MET A 70 2.87 -16.43 21.27
N PHE A 71 3.21 -15.23 20.81
CA PHE A 71 3.67 -14.12 21.63
C PHE A 71 2.59 -13.04 21.63
N ASP A 72 2.13 -12.68 22.83
CA ASP A 72 1.27 -11.54 23.08
C ASP A 72 2.13 -10.40 23.61
N GLY A 73 2.34 -9.37 22.79
CA GLY A 73 3.13 -8.20 23.13
C GLY A 73 2.42 -7.18 24.03
N GLN A 74 1.11 -7.29 24.21
CA GLN A 74 0.37 -6.44 25.15
C GLN A 74 0.51 -6.96 26.57
N GLU A 75 0.34 -8.26 26.76
CA GLU A 75 0.47 -8.92 28.07
C GLU A 75 1.90 -9.40 28.36
N GLY A 76 2.79 -9.39 27.37
CA GLY A 76 4.17 -9.88 27.48
C GLY A 76 4.25 -11.39 27.69
N ARG A 77 3.28 -12.16 27.16
CA ARG A 77 3.15 -13.60 27.44
C ARG A 77 3.49 -14.46 26.23
N PHE A 78 4.10 -15.60 26.51
CA PHE A 78 4.26 -16.69 25.55
C PHE A 78 3.26 -17.81 25.84
N ARG A 79 2.63 -18.33 24.80
CA ARG A 79 1.76 -19.51 24.85
C ARG A 79 2.21 -20.49 23.78
N SER A 80 2.32 -21.78 24.12
CA SER A 80 2.62 -22.82 23.14
C SER A 80 1.37 -23.68 22.92
N ILE A 81 0.96 -23.80 21.66
CA ILE A 81 -0.19 -24.60 21.25
C ILE A 81 0.31 -25.81 20.48
N ARG A 82 -0.09 -27.01 20.88
CA ARG A 82 0.26 -28.24 20.16
C ARG A 82 -0.47 -28.30 18.83
N LEU A 83 0.28 -28.51 17.75
CA LEU A 83 -0.25 -28.62 16.40
C LEU A 83 -0.66 -30.06 16.07
N ARG A 84 -1.61 -30.17 15.14
CA ARG A 84 -2.01 -31.46 14.55
C ARG A 84 -0.83 -32.09 13.81
N PRO A 85 -0.74 -33.44 13.77
CA PRO A 85 0.27 -34.12 12.98
C PRO A 85 0.03 -33.94 11.47
N LYS A 86 1.02 -34.39 10.68
CA LYS A 86 0.94 -34.50 9.23
C LYS A 86 -0.36 -35.21 8.82
N GLN A 87 -1.07 -34.66 7.83
CA GLN A 87 -2.27 -35.27 7.26
C GLN A 87 -1.88 -36.16 6.06
N ALA A 88 -2.48 -37.35 5.96
CA ALA A 88 -2.19 -38.32 4.89
C ALA A 88 -2.69 -37.81 3.52
N GLU A 89 -3.80 -37.09 3.51
CA GLU A 89 -4.45 -36.53 2.33
C GLU A 89 -3.98 -35.10 2.04
N CYS A 90 -2.88 -34.63 2.65
CA CYS A 90 -2.39 -33.28 2.41
C CYS A 90 -2.00 -33.09 0.94
N ALA A 91 -2.56 -32.06 0.29
CA ALA A 91 -2.31 -31.73 -1.11
C ALA A 91 -0.82 -31.53 -1.47
N VAL A 92 0.06 -31.25 -0.49
CA VAL A 92 1.49 -30.99 -0.70
C VAL A 92 2.37 -32.14 -0.21
N CYS A 93 2.19 -32.60 1.03
CA CYS A 93 3.08 -33.60 1.63
C CYS A 93 2.41 -34.95 1.92
N GLY A 94 1.16 -35.14 1.50
CA GLY A 94 0.41 -36.38 1.67
C GLY A 94 0.96 -37.53 0.85
N GLU A 95 0.29 -38.69 0.92
CA GLU A 95 0.69 -39.90 0.17
C GLU A 95 0.50 -39.74 -1.34
N THR A 96 -0.53 -38.98 -1.74
CA THR A 96 -0.86 -38.66 -3.14
C THR A 96 -0.97 -37.14 -3.32
N PRO A 97 0.16 -36.42 -3.46
CA PRO A 97 0.15 -34.95 -3.55
C PRO A 97 -0.48 -34.48 -4.87
N THR A 98 -1.36 -33.48 -4.77
CA THR A 98 -2.01 -32.84 -5.92
C THR A 98 -1.36 -31.52 -6.32
N VAL A 99 -0.62 -30.88 -5.41
CA VAL A 99 0.17 -29.67 -5.67
C VAL A 99 1.62 -30.10 -5.87
N THR A 100 2.02 -30.21 -7.13
CA THR A 100 3.36 -30.66 -7.55
C THR A 100 4.25 -29.53 -8.08
N GLU A 101 3.66 -28.39 -8.39
CA GLU A 101 4.35 -27.21 -8.91
C GLU A 101 3.97 -25.93 -8.15
N LEU A 102 4.86 -24.95 -8.18
CA LEU A 102 4.61 -23.64 -7.60
C LEU A 102 3.66 -22.87 -8.52
N GLN A 103 2.54 -22.42 -7.97
CA GLN A 103 1.65 -21.48 -8.65
C GLN A 103 2.23 -20.07 -8.55
N ASP A 104 1.94 -19.23 -9.54
CA ASP A 104 2.22 -17.80 -9.46
C ASP A 104 1.30 -17.16 -8.42
N TYR A 105 1.83 -17.07 -7.20
CA TYR A 105 1.09 -16.59 -6.04
C TYR A 105 0.76 -15.09 -6.15
N GLU A 106 1.54 -14.31 -6.91
CA GLU A 106 1.24 -12.89 -7.13
C GLU A 106 0.05 -12.71 -8.09
N GLN A 107 -0.02 -13.56 -9.12
CA GLN A 107 -1.18 -13.61 -10.01
C GLN A 107 -2.42 -14.14 -9.28
N PHE A 108 -2.26 -15.15 -8.41
CA PHE A 108 -3.36 -15.76 -7.65
C PHE A 108 -3.91 -14.87 -6.54
N CYS A 109 -3.05 -14.23 -5.74
CA CYS A 109 -3.44 -13.36 -4.63
C CYS A 109 -3.68 -11.91 -5.04
N GLY A 110 -3.31 -11.52 -6.27
CA GLY A 110 -3.41 -10.13 -6.73
C GLY A 110 -2.53 -9.16 -5.92
N SER A 111 -1.52 -9.65 -5.22
CA SER A 111 -0.62 -8.87 -4.35
C SER A 111 0.81 -9.40 -4.47
N ALA A 112 1.79 -8.50 -4.50
CA ALA A 112 3.20 -8.88 -4.61
C ALA A 112 3.74 -9.37 -3.27
N ALA A 113 4.70 -10.29 -3.28
CA ALA A 113 5.34 -10.84 -2.07
C ALA A 113 6.36 -9.86 -1.43
N THR A 114 6.15 -8.56 -1.58
CA THR A 114 7.04 -7.52 -1.06
C THR A 114 6.22 -6.37 -0.49
N ASP A 115 6.73 -5.70 0.53
CA ASP A 115 6.15 -4.46 1.07
C ASP A 115 6.24 -3.26 0.09
N LYS A 116 6.70 -3.49 -1.14
CA LYS A 116 6.67 -2.46 -2.18
C LYS A 116 5.22 -2.24 -2.57
N CYS A 117 4.70 -1.08 -2.18
CA CYS A 117 3.39 -0.60 -2.58
C CYS A 117 3.19 -0.82 -4.10
N ARG A 118 2.18 -1.62 -4.47
CA ARG A 118 1.91 -1.96 -5.86
C ARG A 118 1.73 -0.67 -6.64
N ARG A 119 2.55 -0.44 -7.67
CA ARG A 119 2.34 0.70 -8.57
C ARG A 119 1.08 0.42 -9.36
N LEU A 120 0.03 1.19 -9.09
CA LEU A 120 -1.17 1.16 -9.91
C LEU A 120 -0.84 1.71 -11.30
N ASN A 121 -1.45 1.15 -12.34
CA ASN A 121 -1.36 1.64 -13.72
C ASN A 121 -2.78 1.82 -14.26
N LEU A 122 -3.52 2.76 -13.67
CA LEU A 122 -4.91 3.05 -14.02
C LEU A 122 -5.04 4.10 -15.13
N LEU A 123 -4.00 4.90 -15.35
CA LEU A 123 -3.98 6.03 -16.28
C LEU A 123 -3.04 5.78 -17.47
N THR A 124 -3.36 6.36 -18.62
CA THR A 124 -2.46 6.40 -19.79
C THR A 124 -1.36 7.45 -19.62
N LYS A 125 -0.30 7.40 -20.43
CA LYS A 125 0.85 8.32 -20.28
C LYS A 125 0.45 9.79 -20.43
N GLU A 126 -0.59 10.10 -21.19
CA GLU A 126 -1.05 11.46 -21.48
C GLU A 126 -1.73 12.10 -20.26
N GLN A 127 -2.30 11.27 -19.39
CA GLN A 127 -2.96 11.63 -18.13
C GLN A 127 -1.97 11.73 -16.95
N ARG A 128 -0.67 11.56 -17.21
CA ARG A 128 0.38 11.62 -16.19
C ARG A 128 1.41 12.68 -16.55
N VAL A 129 2.04 13.25 -15.52
CA VAL A 129 3.18 14.14 -15.65
C VAL A 129 4.29 13.68 -14.70
N SER A 130 5.55 13.76 -15.11
CA SER A 130 6.68 13.50 -14.23
C SER A 130 6.91 14.66 -13.26
N VAL A 131 7.60 14.42 -12.15
CA VAL A 131 7.94 15.48 -11.18
C VAL A 131 8.83 16.56 -11.80
N GLN A 132 9.67 16.22 -12.78
CA GLN A 132 10.53 17.19 -13.48
C GLN A 132 9.72 18.07 -14.44
N GLU A 133 8.80 17.49 -15.19
CA GLU A 133 7.88 18.25 -16.04
C GLU A 133 6.97 19.15 -15.20
N TYR A 134 6.46 18.63 -14.08
CA TYR A 134 5.65 19.43 -13.16
C TYR A 134 6.46 20.58 -12.54
N LYS A 135 7.73 20.35 -12.17
CA LYS A 135 8.63 21.41 -11.71
C LYS A 135 8.84 22.48 -12.78
N ALA A 136 8.99 22.10 -14.04
CA ALA A 136 9.11 23.06 -15.14
C ALA A 136 7.83 23.92 -15.31
N ILE A 137 6.64 23.33 -15.13
CA ILE A 137 5.36 24.06 -15.14
C ILE A 137 5.25 25.03 -13.96
N LEU A 138 5.75 24.61 -12.80
CA LEU A 138 5.80 25.45 -11.61
C LEU A 138 6.75 26.64 -11.82
N ASP A 139 7.93 26.40 -12.41
CA ASP A 139 8.93 27.43 -12.66
C ASP A 139 8.52 28.41 -13.76
N SER A 140 7.75 27.95 -14.76
CA SER A 140 7.17 28.82 -15.77
C SER A 140 6.02 29.69 -15.26
N SER A 141 5.63 29.54 -13.98
CA SER A 141 4.52 30.27 -13.35
C SER A 141 3.21 30.18 -14.15
N THR A 142 3.01 29.07 -14.85
CA THR A 142 1.78 28.84 -15.61
C THR A 142 0.64 28.65 -14.61
N PRO A 143 -0.47 29.42 -14.69
CA PRO A 143 -1.55 29.25 -13.73
C PRO A 143 -2.16 27.86 -13.84
N HIS A 144 -2.23 27.14 -12.73
CA HIS A 144 -2.77 25.79 -12.62
C HIS A 144 -3.18 25.49 -11.19
N LEU A 145 -3.99 24.45 -11.00
CA LEU A 145 -4.37 23.94 -9.69
C LEU A 145 -3.54 22.70 -9.33
N LEU A 146 -3.00 22.65 -8.11
CA LEU A 146 -2.40 21.43 -7.56
C LEU A 146 -3.28 20.90 -6.42
N LEU A 147 -3.80 19.68 -6.57
CA LEU A 147 -4.61 18.99 -5.57
C LEU A 147 -3.76 17.93 -4.85
N ASP A 148 -3.68 18.06 -3.52
CA ASP A 148 -3.12 17.03 -2.66
C ASP A 148 -4.25 16.15 -2.13
N VAL A 149 -4.29 14.88 -2.58
CA VAL A 149 -5.35 13.95 -2.23
C VAL A 149 -5.03 13.05 -1.05
N ARG A 150 -3.93 13.32 -0.33
CA ARG A 150 -3.58 12.58 0.88
C ARG A 150 -4.56 12.89 2.03
N PRO A 151 -4.67 11.98 3.01
CA PRO A 151 -5.32 12.27 4.28
C PRO A 151 -4.71 13.50 4.97
N LYS A 152 -5.54 14.25 5.71
CA LYS A 152 -5.11 15.46 6.43
C LYS A 152 -3.88 15.22 7.32
N VAL A 153 -3.83 14.07 7.99
CA VAL A 153 -2.70 13.69 8.86
C VAL A 153 -1.36 13.65 8.12
N GLU A 154 -1.33 13.32 6.82
CA GLU A 154 -0.10 13.32 6.01
C GLU A 154 0.26 14.72 5.50
N VAL A 155 -0.76 15.53 5.20
CA VAL A 155 -0.58 16.93 4.76
C VAL A 155 -0.04 17.81 5.89
N ASP A 156 -0.49 17.54 7.12
CA ASP A 156 -0.04 18.23 8.32
C ASP A 156 1.44 17.93 8.65
N ILE A 157 2.01 16.82 8.15
CA ILE A 157 3.46 16.52 8.25
C ILE A 157 4.26 17.41 7.29
N CYS A 158 3.88 17.40 6.01
CA CYS A 158 4.53 18.17 4.96
C CYS A 158 3.61 18.27 3.74
N HIS A 159 3.62 19.40 3.03
CA HIS A 159 2.88 19.59 1.78
C HIS A 159 3.58 20.64 0.90
N LEU A 160 3.20 20.69 -0.38
CA LEU A 160 3.67 21.74 -1.28
C LEU A 160 2.86 23.02 -1.03
N PRO A 161 3.49 24.21 -0.85
CA PRO A 161 2.76 25.43 -0.48
C PRO A 161 1.65 25.86 -1.45
N ILE A 162 1.77 25.52 -2.73
CA ILE A 162 0.77 25.81 -3.77
C ILE A 162 -0.40 24.80 -3.78
N SER A 163 -0.29 23.69 -3.05
CA SER A 163 -1.30 22.62 -3.09
C SER A 163 -2.51 22.93 -2.21
N ILE A 164 -3.68 22.50 -2.69
CA ILE A 164 -4.92 22.48 -1.91
C ILE A 164 -5.22 21.04 -1.51
N ASN A 165 -5.45 20.80 -0.23
CA ASN A 165 -5.77 19.46 0.24
C ASN A 165 -7.26 19.14 0.06
N ILE A 166 -7.53 18.13 -0.76
CA ILE A 166 -8.85 17.50 -0.89
C ILE A 166 -8.65 15.98 -0.81
N PRO A 167 -8.81 15.35 0.37
CA PRO A 167 -8.54 13.94 0.54
C PRO A 167 -9.31 13.06 -0.45
N LEU A 168 -8.70 11.99 -0.95
CA LEU A 168 -9.35 11.05 -1.88
C LEU A 168 -10.69 10.54 -1.33
N SER A 169 -10.74 10.20 -0.03
CA SER A 169 -11.97 9.74 0.62
C SER A 169 -13.08 10.79 0.61
N SER A 170 -12.75 12.09 0.59
CA SER A 170 -13.72 13.17 0.44
C SER A 170 -14.26 13.25 -1.00
N LEU A 171 -13.44 12.96 -2.01
CA LEU A 171 -13.86 12.87 -3.42
C LEU A 171 -14.74 11.64 -3.66
N GLU A 172 -14.35 10.48 -3.16
CA GLU A 172 -15.11 9.22 -3.29
C GLU A 172 -16.50 9.33 -2.66
N ASN A 173 -16.59 9.94 -1.47
CA ASN A 173 -17.85 10.13 -0.76
C ASN A 173 -18.60 11.41 -1.17
N LYS A 174 -18.10 12.16 -2.17
CA LYS A 174 -18.69 13.42 -2.65
C LYS A 174 -19.08 14.40 -1.54
N LYS A 175 -18.18 14.63 -0.57
CA LYS A 175 -18.45 15.54 0.54
C LYS A 175 -18.68 16.96 0.03
N ALA A 176 -19.84 17.54 0.36
CA ALA A 176 -20.28 18.84 -0.16
C ALA A 176 -19.25 19.96 0.07
N GLU A 177 -18.68 20.07 1.26
CA GLU A 177 -17.68 21.09 1.61
C GLU A 177 -16.48 21.12 0.64
N HIS A 178 -15.85 19.96 0.41
CA HIS A 178 -14.68 19.87 -0.47
C HIS A 178 -15.04 20.01 -1.94
N LEU A 179 -16.24 19.58 -2.36
CA LEU A 179 -16.69 19.77 -3.72
C LEU A 179 -16.99 21.23 -4.01
N THR A 180 -17.58 21.96 -3.07
CA THR A 180 -17.77 23.42 -3.18
C THR A 180 -16.42 24.12 -3.27
N LEU A 181 -15.48 23.80 -2.37
CA LEU A 181 -14.12 24.36 -2.42
C LEU A 181 -13.44 24.13 -3.78
N LEU A 182 -13.56 22.92 -4.34
CA LEU A 182 -13.00 22.59 -5.65
C LEU A 182 -13.64 23.43 -6.76
N LYS A 183 -14.97 23.57 -6.76
CA LYS A 183 -15.70 24.34 -7.78
C LYS A 183 -15.36 25.82 -7.71
N ASP A 184 -15.30 26.39 -6.50
CA ASP A 184 -14.97 27.79 -6.28
C ASP A 184 -13.55 28.09 -6.78
N THR A 185 -12.58 27.25 -6.39
CA THR A 185 -11.18 27.41 -6.81
C THR A 185 -11.01 27.31 -8.33
N VAL A 186 -11.69 26.35 -8.98
CA VAL A 186 -11.64 26.19 -10.44
C VAL A 186 -12.26 27.40 -11.14
N SER A 187 -13.38 27.91 -10.61
CA SER A 187 -14.06 29.09 -11.14
C SER A 187 -13.20 30.34 -11.03
N ASP A 188 -12.56 30.55 -9.88
CA ASP A 188 -11.66 31.67 -9.63
C ASP A 188 -10.45 31.65 -10.57
N LEU A 189 -9.82 30.49 -10.73
CA LEU A 189 -8.68 30.32 -11.64
C LEU A 189 -9.07 30.57 -13.09
N LYS A 190 -10.24 30.09 -13.52
CA LYS A 190 -10.74 30.32 -14.88
C LYS A 190 -10.99 31.81 -15.16
N GLN A 191 -11.53 32.54 -14.19
CA GLN A 191 -11.71 33.99 -14.29
C GLN A 191 -10.35 34.70 -14.39
N GLN A 192 -9.38 34.32 -13.57
CA GLN A 192 -8.02 34.90 -13.59
C GLN A 192 -7.29 34.65 -14.92
N MET A 193 -7.47 33.47 -15.50
CA MET A 193 -6.79 33.11 -16.74
C MET A 193 -7.42 33.77 -17.98
N ASN A 194 -8.65 34.29 -17.91
CA ASN A 194 -9.41 34.86 -19.05
C ASN A 194 -9.42 33.94 -20.29
N ILE A 195 -9.43 32.62 -20.05
CA ILE A 195 -9.29 31.58 -21.07
C ILE A 195 -10.64 30.87 -21.26
N LYS A 196 -11.05 30.67 -22.52
CA LYS A 196 -12.21 29.81 -22.90
C LYS A 196 -11.92 28.30 -22.83
N SER A 197 -10.66 27.93 -22.57
CA SER A 197 -10.15 26.56 -22.54
C SER A 197 -10.24 25.92 -21.14
N GLN A 198 -9.88 24.64 -21.08
CA GLN A 198 -9.92 23.82 -19.86
C GLN A 198 -8.91 24.27 -18.80
N VAL A 199 -9.30 24.27 -17.53
CA VAL A 199 -8.39 24.58 -16.41
C VAL A 199 -7.46 23.37 -16.16
N PRO A 200 -6.13 23.57 -16.14
CA PRO A 200 -5.19 22.49 -15.84
C PRO A 200 -5.16 22.19 -14.34
N VAL A 201 -5.43 20.94 -13.99
CA VAL A 201 -5.45 20.41 -12.63
C VAL A 201 -4.43 19.27 -12.53
N PHE A 202 -3.49 19.41 -11.59
CA PHE A 202 -2.52 18.37 -11.26
C PHE A 202 -2.88 17.75 -9.92
N VAL A 203 -2.72 16.43 -9.81
CA VAL A 203 -3.07 15.67 -8.60
C VAL A 203 -1.83 14.97 -8.06
N VAL A 204 -1.56 15.15 -6.78
CA VAL A 204 -0.42 14.53 -6.09
C VAL A 204 -0.91 13.74 -4.87
N CYS A 205 -0.26 12.61 -4.61
CA CYS A 205 -0.36 11.88 -3.35
C CYS A 205 1.05 11.47 -2.87
N LYS A 206 1.15 10.57 -1.89
CA LYS A 206 2.46 10.14 -1.36
C LYS A 206 3.34 9.47 -2.42
N LEU A 207 2.80 8.46 -3.11
CA LEU A 207 3.54 7.57 -4.02
C LEU A 207 3.03 7.55 -5.48
N GLY A 208 1.98 8.32 -5.80
CA GLY A 208 1.38 8.34 -7.14
C GLY A 208 0.36 7.22 -7.42
N ASN A 209 -0.20 6.58 -6.37
CA ASN A 209 -1.24 5.56 -6.49
C ASN A 209 -2.64 6.16 -6.36
N ASP A 210 -2.94 6.79 -5.23
CA ASP A 210 -4.25 7.41 -4.99
C ASP A 210 -4.53 8.61 -5.89
N SER A 211 -3.47 9.29 -6.35
CA SER A 211 -3.57 10.34 -7.36
C SER A 211 -4.22 9.81 -8.65
N GLN A 212 -3.93 8.57 -9.06
CA GLN A 212 -4.53 7.98 -10.25
C GLN A 212 -6.03 7.73 -10.10
N LYS A 213 -6.47 7.24 -8.94
CA LYS A 213 -7.90 7.07 -8.63
C LYS A 213 -8.62 8.41 -8.63
N ALA A 214 -7.98 9.43 -8.03
CA ALA A 214 -8.51 10.79 -8.00
C ALA A 214 -8.66 11.38 -9.41
N VAL A 215 -7.70 11.19 -10.31
CA VAL A 215 -7.83 11.62 -11.72
C VAL A 215 -9.06 10.98 -12.38
N GLN A 216 -9.25 9.67 -12.24
CA GLN A 216 -10.42 9.00 -12.82
C GLN A 216 -11.75 9.51 -12.27
N LEU A 217 -11.81 9.86 -10.98
CA LEU A 217 -13.00 10.47 -10.38
C LEU A 217 -13.23 11.88 -10.92
N LEU A 218 -12.19 12.71 -10.96
CA LEU A 218 -12.27 14.09 -11.44
C LEU A 218 -12.62 14.16 -12.93
N GLU A 219 -12.10 13.26 -13.76
CA GLU A 219 -12.48 13.17 -15.18
C GLU A 219 -13.96 12.82 -15.37
N LYS A 220 -14.51 11.93 -14.53
CA LYS A 220 -15.95 11.61 -14.56
C LYS A 220 -16.81 12.80 -14.13
N MET A 221 -16.31 13.62 -13.21
CA MET A 221 -17.01 14.80 -12.70
C MET A 221 -16.86 16.03 -13.62
N SER A 222 -15.79 16.07 -14.41
CA SER A 222 -15.49 17.13 -15.38
C SER A 222 -16.59 17.23 -16.44
N GLY A 223 -17.16 18.41 -16.62
CA GLY A 223 -18.23 18.67 -17.58
C GLY A 223 -19.63 18.24 -17.14
N GLN A 224 -19.78 17.62 -15.96
CA GLN A 224 -21.08 17.29 -15.37
C GLN A 224 -21.31 18.07 -14.08
N GLU A 225 -20.47 17.82 -13.07
CA GLU A 225 -20.61 18.39 -11.73
C GLU A 225 -19.67 19.58 -11.51
N ILE A 226 -18.56 19.61 -12.23
CA ILE A 226 -17.51 20.63 -12.19
C ILE A 226 -17.31 21.14 -13.63
N GLU A 227 -16.81 22.36 -13.77
CA GLU A 227 -16.42 22.92 -15.06
C GLU A 227 -15.41 22.02 -15.81
N LEU A 228 -15.25 22.26 -17.11
CA LEU A 228 -14.38 21.47 -17.97
C LEU A 228 -12.90 21.65 -17.55
N ILE A 229 -12.31 20.59 -16.99
CA ILE A 229 -10.92 20.57 -16.50
C ILE A 229 -10.07 19.55 -17.27
N THR A 230 -8.78 19.85 -17.40
CA THR A 230 -7.75 18.88 -17.84
C THR A 230 -7.03 18.37 -16.61
N VAL A 231 -7.12 17.08 -16.32
CA VAL A 231 -6.58 16.51 -15.07
C VAL A 231 -5.40 15.58 -15.36
N LYS A 232 -4.31 15.75 -14.61
CA LYS A 232 -3.15 14.84 -14.68
C LYS A 232 -2.63 14.48 -13.30
N ASP A 233 -2.08 13.27 -13.14
CA ASP A 233 -1.41 12.88 -11.89
C ASP A 233 0.11 13.15 -11.95
N VAL A 234 0.70 13.44 -10.80
CA VAL A 234 2.16 13.56 -10.66
C VAL A 234 2.76 12.18 -10.36
N THR A 235 3.52 11.67 -11.33
CA THR A 235 4.08 10.31 -11.30
C THR A 235 5.06 10.15 -10.13
N GLY A 236 4.79 9.17 -9.27
CA GLY A 236 5.61 8.86 -8.09
C GLY A 236 5.35 9.77 -6.89
N GLY A 237 4.42 10.72 -7.00
CA GLY A 237 3.96 11.55 -5.89
C GLY A 237 5.05 12.39 -5.23
N LEU A 238 4.81 12.74 -3.96
CA LEU A 238 5.73 13.53 -3.14
C LEU A 238 7.04 12.80 -2.83
N MET A 239 7.06 11.47 -2.79
CA MET A 239 8.32 10.74 -2.62
C MET A 239 9.22 10.88 -3.85
N ALA A 240 8.65 10.92 -5.06
CA ALA A 240 9.44 11.23 -6.25
C ALA A 240 9.90 12.70 -6.27
N TRP A 241 9.09 13.63 -5.75
CA TRP A 241 9.46 15.03 -5.58
C TRP A 241 10.66 15.17 -4.63
N ALA A 242 10.58 14.56 -3.44
CA ALA A 242 11.66 14.58 -2.45
C ALA A 242 12.96 14.02 -3.02
N ASN A 243 12.90 12.92 -3.77
CA ASN A 243 14.09 12.28 -4.30
C ASN A 243 14.74 13.01 -5.49
N LYS A 244 13.95 13.71 -6.32
CA LYS A 244 14.44 14.23 -7.62
C LYS A 244 14.46 15.75 -7.72
N ILE A 245 13.62 16.45 -6.96
CA ILE A 245 13.42 17.90 -7.08
C ILE A 245 13.92 18.61 -5.83
N ASP A 246 13.47 18.18 -4.66
CA ASP A 246 13.77 18.84 -3.40
C ASP A 246 14.16 17.82 -2.31
N PRO A 247 15.45 17.50 -2.17
CA PRO A 247 15.94 16.59 -1.13
C PRO A 247 15.68 17.05 0.31
N SER A 248 15.30 18.32 0.53
CA SER A 248 14.92 18.82 1.85
C SER A 248 13.48 18.49 2.23
N PHE A 249 12.66 18.06 1.26
CA PHE A 249 11.27 17.67 1.51
C PHE A 249 11.21 16.40 2.39
N PRO A 250 10.47 16.40 3.51
CA PRO A 250 10.43 15.26 4.44
C PRO A 250 9.97 13.95 3.78
N GLN A 251 10.71 12.88 4.05
CA GLN A 251 10.31 11.52 3.69
C GLN A 251 9.68 10.84 4.91
N TYR A 252 8.57 10.15 4.71
CA TYR A 252 7.79 9.47 5.75
C TYR A 252 7.07 8.25 5.16
#